data_AF-A0A0K8PGJ7-F1
#
_entry.id   AF-A0A0K8PGJ7-F1
#
_cell.length_a   1.000
_cell.length_b   1.000
_cell.length_c   1.000
_cell.angle_alpha   90.00
_cell.angle_beta   90.00
_cell.angle_gamma   90.00
#
_symmetry.space_group_name_H-M   'P 1'
#
loop_
_entity.id
_entity.type
_entity.pdbx_description
1 polymer ?
#
loop_
_entity_poly.entity_id
_entity_poly.type
_entity_poly.pdbx_seq_one_letter_code
_entity_poly.pdbx_strand_id
1 'polypeptide(L)'
;MIRRAVLLLLALLLLCAGAGQAQAAGYRYWSFWDRDGDDWVYATQGPSTARPSDGDVQGFRFAVSEDSSDAARPRGTADFKTICAKTPAQDGKKRVALLLDFGTTTDAPSGETPPAPRTACAQVSSDATTAEALARVAKPLRYDTNAL
;
A
#
# COMPACT_ATOMS: atom_id res chain seq x y z
N MET A 1 4.86 58.79 -3.46
CA MET A 1 5.17 57.55 -2.71
C MET A 1 3.95 56.66 -2.51
N ILE A 2 2.78 57.21 -2.18
CA ILE A 2 1.52 56.47 -1.94
C ILE A 2 1.09 55.58 -3.13
N ARG A 3 1.17 56.05 -4.38
CA ARG A 3 0.83 55.23 -5.56
C ARG A 3 1.68 53.96 -5.73
N ARG A 4 2.98 54.03 -5.38
CA ARG A 4 3.89 52.87 -5.47
C ARG A 4 3.60 51.86 -4.35
N ALA A 5 3.26 52.35 -3.15
CA ALA A 5 2.85 51.51 -2.04
C ALA A 5 1.53 50.77 -2.33
N VAL A 6 0.56 51.44 -2.96
CA VAL A 6 -0.73 50.83 -3.35
C VAL A 6 -0.54 49.74 -4.41
N LEU A 7 0.30 49.99 -5.43
CA LEU A 7 0.61 48.98 -6.47
C LEU A 7 1.34 47.76 -5.90
N LEU A 8 2.26 47.95 -4.95
CA LEU A 8 2.94 46.86 -4.26
C LEU A 8 1.95 46.04 -3.41
N LEU A 9 1.02 46.70 -2.71
CA LEU A 9 0.00 46.02 -1.92
C LEU A 9 -0.95 45.18 -2.78
N LEU A 10 -1.39 45.71 -3.92
CA LEU A 10 -2.22 45.02 -4.89
C LEU A 10 -1.52 43.81 -5.51
N ALA A 11 -0.24 43.95 -5.87
CA ALA A 11 0.55 42.83 -6.37
C ALA A 11 0.70 41.72 -5.32
N LEU A 12 0.93 42.09 -4.05
CA LEU A 12 1.01 41.13 -2.94
C LEU A 12 -0.32 40.41 -2.70
N LEU A 13 -1.44 41.12 -2.76
CA LEU A 13 -2.78 40.54 -2.61
C LEU A 13 -3.10 39.57 -3.75
N LEU A 14 -2.71 39.88 -4.98
CA LEU A 14 -2.87 38.99 -6.14
C LEU A 14 -1.98 37.73 -6.04
N LEU A 15 -0.75 37.87 -5.52
CA LEU A 15 0.14 36.74 -5.24
C LEU A 15 -0.41 35.83 -4.14
N CYS A 16 -0.99 36.39 -3.08
CA CYS A 16 -1.63 35.62 -2.01
C CYS A 16 -2.95 34.97 -2.44
N ALA A 17 -3.71 35.60 -3.34
CA ALA A 17 -4.94 35.04 -3.89
C ALA A 17 -4.70 33.90 -4.90
N GLY A 18 -3.51 33.83 -5.49
CA GLY A 18 -3.08 32.76 -6.40
C GLY A 18 -2.51 31.52 -5.70
N ALA A 19 -2.33 31.55 -4.38
CA ALA A 19 -2.01 30.37 -3.59
C ALA A 19 -3.26 29.48 -3.52
N GLY A 20 -3.48 28.68 -4.58
CA GLY A 20 -4.56 27.70 -4.62
C GLY A 20 -4.53 26.84 -3.35
N GLN A 21 -5.70 26.64 -2.75
CA GLN A 21 -5.81 25.68 -1.65
C GLN A 21 -5.30 24.34 -2.17
N ALA A 22 -4.28 23.79 -1.50
CA ALA A 22 -3.92 22.40 -1.69
C ALA A 22 -5.12 21.57 -1.21
N GLN A 23 -6.02 21.25 -2.13
CA GLN A 23 -7.03 20.25 -1.84
C GLN A 23 -6.27 18.98 -1.47
N ALA A 24 -6.65 18.36 -0.35
CA ALA A 24 -6.12 17.07 0.02
C ALA A 24 -6.51 16.09 -1.10
N ALA A 25 -5.64 15.91 -2.09
CA ALA A 25 -5.69 14.78 -3.01
C ALA A 25 -5.78 13.56 -2.10
N GLY A 26 -6.86 12.77 -2.22
CA GLY A 26 -7.36 11.81 -1.23
C GLY A 26 -6.33 11.03 -0.41
N TYR A 27 -6.79 10.43 0.69
CA TYR A 27 -5.98 9.56 1.53
C TYR A 27 -5.29 8.49 0.69
N ARG A 28 -3.95 8.52 0.69
CA ARG A 28 -3.09 7.53 0.04
C ARG A 28 -2.65 6.50 1.07
N TYR A 29 -3.00 5.24 0.87
CA TYR A 29 -2.69 4.21 1.85
C TYR A 29 -2.59 2.82 1.23
N TRP A 30 -2.00 1.90 1.98
CA TRP A 30 -2.02 0.48 1.70
C TRP A 30 -3.09 -0.18 2.58
N SER A 31 -4.17 -0.67 1.96
CA SER A 31 -5.14 -1.51 2.64
C SER A 31 -4.60 -2.93 2.78
N PHE A 32 -5.03 -3.62 3.85
CA PHE A 32 -4.56 -4.95 4.22
C PHE A 32 -5.73 -5.91 4.30
N TRP A 33 -5.55 -7.09 3.71
CA TRP A 33 -6.64 -8.04 3.46
C TRP A 33 -6.20 -9.48 3.75
N ASP A 34 -7.12 -10.23 4.32
CA ASP A 34 -7.07 -11.69 4.43
C ASP A 34 -7.79 -12.31 3.24
N ARG A 35 -7.27 -13.42 2.71
CA ARG A 35 -7.99 -14.23 1.73
C ARG A 35 -8.85 -15.26 2.48
N ASP A 36 -10.16 -15.24 2.24
CA ASP A 36 -11.10 -16.25 2.72
C ASP A 36 -11.73 -16.95 1.52
N GLY A 37 -11.31 -18.20 1.27
CA GLY A 37 -11.61 -18.89 0.01
C GLY A 37 -11.16 -18.08 -1.21
N ASP A 38 -12.12 -17.65 -2.02
CA ASP A 38 -11.88 -16.82 -3.20
C ASP A 38 -12.07 -15.32 -2.98
N ASP A 39 -12.50 -14.93 -1.78
CA ASP A 39 -12.85 -13.56 -1.43
C ASP A 39 -11.76 -12.85 -0.63
N TRP A 40 -11.75 -11.52 -0.73
CA TRP A 40 -10.93 -10.66 0.11
C TRP A 40 -11.76 -10.11 1.26
N VAL A 41 -11.28 -10.35 2.47
CA VAL A 41 -11.86 -9.83 3.71
C VAL A 41 -10.91 -8.78 4.27
N TYR A 42 -11.45 -7.60 4.61
CA TYR A 42 -10.63 -6.53 5.17
C TYR A 42 -10.06 -6.99 6.51
N ALA A 43 -8.74 -6.87 6.68
CA ALA A 43 -8.08 -7.38 7.87
C ALA A 43 -8.49 -6.57 9.11
N THR A 44 -8.85 -7.27 10.18
CA THR A 44 -9.22 -6.65 11.47
C THR A 44 -8.01 -6.34 12.35
N GLN A 45 -6.83 -6.85 11.97
CA GLN A 45 -5.55 -6.64 12.63
C GLN A 45 -4.54 -6.05 11.66
N GLY A 46 -3.59 -5.26 12.19
CA GLY A 46 -2.49 -4.74 11.37
C GLY A 46 -1.45 -5.82 11.01
N PRO A 47 -0.66 -5.64 9.93
CA PRO A 47 0.34 -6.61 9.49
C PRO A 47 1.40 -6.97 10.54
N SER A 48 1.71 -6.04 11.46
CA SER A 48 2.67 -6.25 12.55
C SER A 48 2.11 -7.06 13.72
N THR A 49 0.82 -7.37 13.71
CA THR A 49 0.14 -8.17 14.74
C THR A 49 -0.40 -9.48 14.17
N ALA A 50 -0.93 -9.44 12.95
CA ALA A 50 -1.48 -10.61 12.27
C ALA A 50 -0.42 -11.72 12.11
N ARG A 51 -0.75 -12.93 12.58
CA ARG A 51 0.09 -14.13 12.50
C ARG A 51 -0.64 -15.22 11.71
N PRO A 52 -0.61 -15.15 10.37
CA PRO A 52 -1.29 -16.13 9.52
C PRO A 52 -0.69 -17.53 9.67
N SER A 53 -1.46 -18.55 9.30
CA SER A 53 -1.05 -19.96 9.25
C SER A 53 -0.17 -20.26 8.03
N ASP A 54 0.49 -21.42 8.01
CA ASP A 54 1.07 -21.96 6.77
C ASP A 54 -0.07 -22.22 5.78
N GLY A 55 0.05 -21.70 4.55
CA GLY A 55 -1.01 -21.84 3.55
C GLY A 55 -1.84 -20.57 3.33
N ASP A 56 -1.76 -19.60 4.23
CA ASP A 56 -2.59 -18.40 4.12
C ASP A 56 -2.09 -17.46 3.02
N VAL A 57 -3.05 -16.75 2.41
CA VAL A 57 -2.79 -15.68 1.46
C VAL A 57 -3.16 -14.34 2.09
N GLN A 58 -2.28 -13.36 1.95
CA GLN A 58 -2.42 -12.01 2.50
C GLN A 58 -2.26 -10.99 1.38
N GLY A 59 -3.12 -9.98 1.36
CA GLY A 59 -3.17 -8.98 0.30
C GLY A 59 -2.82 -7.57 0.80
N PHE A 60 -2.02 -6.86 0.02
CA PHE A 60 -1.76 -5.43 0.19
C PHE A 60 -2.19 -4.69 -1.07
N ARG A 61 -3.03 -3.67 -0.92
CA ARG A 61 -3.55 -2.87 -2.04
C ARG A 61 -3.32 -1.38 -1.80
N PHE A 62 -2.51 -0.76 -2.64
CA PHE A 62 -2.33 0.69 -2.61
C PHE A 62 -3.50 1.39 -3.31
N ALA A 63 -4.10 2.38 -2.67
CA ALA A 63 -5.17 3.18 -3.25
C ALA A 63 -5.10 4.64 -2.82
N VAL A 64 -5.70 5.51 -3.63
CA VAL A 64 -5.98 6.90 -3.28
C VAL A 64 -7.49 7.07 -3.20
N SER A 65 -8.02 7.32 -2.00
CA SER A 65 -9.46 7.45 -1.77
C SER A 65 -9.79 8.70 -0.97
N GLU A 66 -10.94 9.30 -1.24
CA GLU A 66 -11.49 10.38 -0.39
C GLU A 66 -11.96 9.83 0.96
N ASP A 67 -12.37 8.56 1.01
CA ASP A 67 -12.84 7.88 2.22
C ASP A 67 -12.22 6.47 2.34
N SER A 68 -11.67 6.15 3.51
CA SER A 68 -11.11 4.82 3.78
C SER A 68 -12.17 3.75 4.09
N SER A 69 -13.44 4.15 4.27
CA SER A 69 -14.54 3.23 4.52
C SER A 69 -14.87 2.31 3.33
N ASP A 70 -14.55 2.74 2.10
CA ASP A 70 -14.63 1.95 0.87
C ASP A 70 -13.23 1.56 0.38
N ALA A 71 -12.54 0.75 1.18
CA ALA A 71 -11.19 0.34 0.85
C ALA A 71 -11.17 -0.56 -0.40
N ALA A 72 -10.38 -0.16 -1.40
CA ALA A 72 -10.17 -0.97 -2.59
C ALA A 72 -9.53 -2.32 -2.23
N ARG A 73 -10.07 -3.39 -2.81
CA ARG A 73 -9.58 -4.77 -2.64
C ARG A 73 -8.38 -5.05 -3.55
N PRO A 74 -7.50 -6.00 -3.18
CA PRO A 74 -6.42 -6.45 -4.04
C PRO A 74 -6.95 -7.08 -5.32
N ARG A 75 -6.33 -6.73 -6.46
CA ARG A 75 -6.64 -7.35 -7.76
C ARG A 75 -5.80 -8.60 -7.94
N GLY A 76 -6.43 -9.68 -8.40
CA GLY A 76 -5.80 -10.96 -8.63
C GLY A 76 -6.40 -12.08 -7.77
N THR A 77 -6.31 -13.30 -8.28
CA THR A 77 -6.99 -14.50 -7.76
C THR A 77 -6.04 -15.66 -7.50
N ALA A 78 -4.72 -15.44 -7.61
CA ALA A 78 -3.74 -16.48 -7.40
C ALA A 78 -3.82 -17.01 -5.96
N ASP A 79 -4.05 -18.31 -5.84
CA ASP A 79 -4.14 -18.99 -4.56
C ASP A 79 -2.76 -19.34 -4.00
N PHE A 80 -2.74 -19.84 -2.76
CA PHE A 80 -1.51 -20.26 -2.09
C PHE A 80 -0.74 -21.31 -2.92
N LYS A 81 -1.44 -22.29 -3.49
CA LYS A 81 -0.81 -23.37 -4.26
C LYS A 81 -0.07 -22.82 -5.47
N THR A 82 -0.63 -21.82 -6.12
CA THR A 82 -0.02 -21.13 -7.25
C THR A 82 1.17 -20.28 -6.81
N ILE A 83 1.01 -19.43 -5.79
CA ILE A 83 2.04 -18.48 -5.34
C ILE A 83 3.24 -19.20 -4.73
N CYS A 84 3.00 -20.25 -3.95
CA CYS A 84 4.02 -21.01 -3.22
C CYS A 84 4.41 -22.34 -3.89
N ALA A 85 4.05 -22.56 -5.16
CA ALA A 85 4.29 -23.82 -5.89
C ALA A 85 5.75 -24.31 -5.83
N LYS A 86 6.71 -23.38 -5.77
CA LYS A 86 8.15 -23.66 -5.76
C LYS A 86 8.79 -23.62 -4.38
N THR A 87 7.99 -23.44 -3.32
CA THR A 87 8.47 -23.32 -1.94
C THR A 87 8.03 -24.56 -1.16
N PRO A 88 8.91 -25.55 -0.96
CA PRO A 88 8.58 -26.73 -0.17
C PRO A 88 8.32 -26.36 1.28
N ALA A 89 7.51 -27.17 1.96
CA ALA A 89 7.33 -27.06 3.40
C ALA A 89 8.67 -27.34 4.10
N GLN A 90 8.88 -26.69 5.24
CA GLN A 90 10.06 -26.90 6.08
C GLN A 90 9.64 -26.87 7.55
N ASP A 91 10.10 -27.85 8.32
CA ASP A 91 9.81 -27.94 9.75
C ASP A 91 10.21 -26.66 10.49
N GLY A 92 9.36 -26.24 11.43
CA GLY A 92 9.54 -25.01 12.21
C GLY A 92 9.29 -23.71 11.43
N LYS A 93 8.90 -23.79 10.15
CA LYS A 93 8.57 -22.64 9.32
C LYS A 93 7.17 -22.73 8.74
N LYS A 94 6.64 -21.56 8.39
CA LYS A 94 5.42 -21.43 7.58
C LYS A 94 5.70 -20.67 6.30
N ARG A 95 4.83 -20.89 5.33
CA ARG A 95 4.77 -20.19 4.06
C ARG A 95 3.53 -19.31 4.06
N VAL A 96 3.75 -18.03 3.83
CA VAL A 96 2.68 -17.05 3.66
C VAL A 96 2.76 -16.54 2.24
N ALA A 97 1.68 -16.70 1.49
CA ALA A 97 1.57 -16.15 0.15
C ALA A 97 1.14 -14.67 0.24
N LEU A 98 1.87 -13.80 -0.45
CA LEU A 98 1.61 -12.37 -0.47
C LEU A 98 1.21 -11.94 -1.87
N LEU A 99 0.11 -11.19 -1.98
CA LEU A 99 -0.25 -10.45 -3.18
C LEU A 99 -0.08 -8.96 -2.91
N LEU A 100 0.78 -8.33 -3.71
CA LEU A 100 1.12 -6.91 -3.61
C LEU A 100 0.59 -6.19 -4.84
N ASP A 101 -0.47 -5.42 -4.64
CA ASP A 101 -1.15 -4.65 -5.68
C ASP A 101 -0.83 -3.15 -5.51
N PHE A 102 -0.05 -2.62 -6.45
CA PHE A 102 0.56 -1.29 -6.36
C PHE A 102 -0.33 -0.11 -6.73
N GLY A 103 -1.55 -0.31 -7.22
CA GLY A 103 -2.29 0.80 -7.80
C GLY A 103 -2.82 0.52 -9.19
N THR A 104 -3.89 1.21 -9.52
CA THR A 104 -4.26 1.52 -10.89
C THR A 104 -3.67 2.89 -11.28
N THR A 105 -3.76 3.25 -12.55
CA THR A 105 -3.38 4.61 -13.01
C THR A 105 -4.19 5.71 -12.34
N THR A 106 -5.40 5.43 -11.82
CA THR A 106 -6.19 6.42 -11.07
C THR A 106 -5.66 6.64 -9.65
N ASP A 107 -4.88 5.69 -9.11
CA ASP A 107 -4.20 5.83 -7.82
C ASP A 107 -2.84 6.54 -7.92
N ALA A 108 -2.37 6.82 -9.14
CA ALA A 108 -1.04 7.35 -9.41
C ALA A 108 -1.07 8.86 -9.72
N PRO A 109 0.05 9.58 -9.53
CA PRO A 109 0.20 10.92 -10.09
C PRO A 109 -0.03 10.92 -11.60
N SER A 110 -0.48 12.06 -12.12
CA SER A 110 -0.74 12.22 -13.57
C SER A 110 0.52 11.92 -14.38
N GLY A 111 0.38 11.04 -15.38
CA GLY A 111 1.47 10.60 -16.24
C GLY A 111 2.27 9.40 -15.70
N GLU A 112 1.98 8.92 -14.49
CA GLU A 112 2.61 7.73 -13.93
C GLU A 112 1.75 6.48 -14.10
N THR A 113 2.41 5.32 -14.18
CA THR A 113 1.75 4.01 -14.22
C THR A 113 2.35 3.13 -13.12
N PRO A 114 1.55 2.69 -12.13
CA PRO A 114 2.05 1.80 -11.09
C PRO A 114 2.55 0.47 -11.67
N PRO A 115 3.50 -0.19 -10.99
CA PRO A 115 3.88 -1.55 -11.34
C PRO A 115 2.68 -2.50 -11.36
N ALA A 116 2.75 -3.54 -12.18
CA ALA A 116 1.76 -4.61 -12.16
C ALA A 116 1.73 -5.29 -10.77
N PRO A 117 0.57 -5.82 -10.34
CA PRO A 117 0.49 -6.63 -9.13
C PRO A 117 1.50 -7.78 -9.19
N ARG A 118 2.14 -8.07 -8.06
CA ARG A 118 3.09 -9.18 -7.94
C ARG A 118 2.74 -10.07 -6.77
N THR A 119 3.06 -11.35 -6.91
CA THR A 119 2.93 -12.34 -5.84
C THR A 119 4.28 -12.81 -5.36
N ALA A 120 4.39 -13.15 -4.08
CA ALA A 120 5.59 -13.75 -3.51
C ALA A 120 5.25 -14.73 -2.39
N CYS A 121 6.05 -15.79 -2.27
CA CYS A 121 5.91 -16.75 -1.19
C CYS A 121 6.99 -16.50 -0.12
N ALA A 122 6.59 -16.11 1.08
CA ALA A 122 7.50 -15.89 2.19
C ALA A 122 7.60 -17.13 3.08
N GLN A 123 8.79 -17.72 3.21
CA GLN A 123 9.05 -18.78 4.18
C GLN A 123 9.71 -18.20 5.45
N VAL A 124 8.96 -18.18 6.55
CA VAL A 124 9.28 -17.48 7.81
C VAL A 124 9.08 -18.39 9.02
N SER A 125 9.47 -17.95 10.23
CA SER A 125 9.20 -18.72 11.46
C SER A 125 7.71 -18.95 11.65
N SER A 126 7.33 -20.04 12.32
CA SER A 126 5.92 -20.39 12.56
C SER A 126 5.15 -19.29 13.29
N ASP A 127 5.80 -18.53 14.15
CA ASP A 127 5.20 -17.42 14.88
C ASP A 127 5.19 -16.11 14.07
N ALA A 128 5.99 -15.93 13.02
CA ALA A 128 6.15 -14.66 12.31
C ALA A 128 4.84 -13.95 11.91
N THR A 129 4.88 -12.62 11.95
CA THR A 129 3.81 -11.72 11.53
C THR A 129 3.78 -11.54 10.02
N THR A 130 2.67 -11.02 9.48
CA THR A 130 2.57 -10.68 8.05
C THR A 130 3.59 -9.60 7.66
N ALA A 131 3.92 -8.66 8.54
CA ALA A 131 4.96 -7.66 8.31
C ALA A 131 6.35 -8.30 8.13
N GLU A 132 6.70 -9.29 8.95
CA GLU A 132 7.95 -10.04 8.81
C GLU A 132 7.97 -10.89 7.53
N ALA A 133 6.83 -11.48 7.16
CA ALA A 133 6.67 -12.17 5.88
C ALA A 133 6.90 -11.22 4.69
N LEU A 134 6.32 -10.02 4.73
CA LEU A 134 6.53 -8.98 3.71
C LEU A 134 8.00 -8.56 3.64
N ALA A 135 8.62 -8.29 4.78
CA ALA A 135 10.06 -7.94 4.90
C ALA A 135 11.00 -8.99 4.33
N ARG A 136 10.59 -10.26 4.35
CA ARG A 136 11.37 -11.33 3.76
C ARG A 136 11.45 -11.25 2.23
N VAL A 137 10.39 -10.79 1.55
CA VAL A 137 10.22 -10.95 0.09
C VAL A 137 10.01 -9.65 -0.69
N ALA A 138 9.91 -8.50 0.00
CA ALA A 138 9.61 -7.21 -0.62
C ALA A 138 10.69 -6.14 -0.32
N LYS A 139 11.96 -6.52 -0.36
CA LYS A 139 13.08 -5.58 -0.11
C LYS A 139 13.33 -4.62 -1.29
N PRO A 140 13.76 -3.37 -1.05
CA PRO A 140 13.83 -2.72 0.26
C PRO A 140 12.44 -2.24 0.71
N LEU A 141 12.13 -2.43 1.99
CA LEU A 141 10.95 -1.79 2.57
C LEU A 141 11.36 -0.46 3.18
N ARG A 142 10.64 0.61 2.82
CA ARG A 142 10.83 1.94 3.39
C ARG A 142 10.26 1.97 4.82
N TYR A 143 11.04 1.45 5.76
CA TYR A 143 10.79 1.56 7.20
C TYR A 143 11.92 2.31 7.93
N ASP A 144 12.96 2.75 7.21
CA ASP A 144 14.04 3.56 7.76
C ASP A 144 13.96 5.02 7.29
N THR A 145 14.62 5.89 8.04
CA THR A 145 14.63 7.36 7.84
C THR A 145 15.32 7.82 6.56
N ASN A 146 15.88 6.92 5.73
CA ASN A 146 16.56 7.28 4.47
C ASN A 146 15.61 7.27 3.26
N ALA A 147 14.32 7.05 3.49
CA ALA A 147 13.29 7.04 2.47
C ALA A 147 12.78 8.45 2.14
N LEU A 148 13.58 9.25 1.42
CA LEU A 148 13.08 10.41 0.65
C LEU A 148 12.53 9.92 -0.69
#